data_AF-A0A536VQX7-F1
#
_entry.id   AF-A0A536VQX7-F1
#
_cell.length_a   1.000
_cell.length_b   1.000
_cell.length_c   1.000
_cell.angle_alpha   90.00
_cell.angle_beta   90.00
_cell.angle_gamma   90.00
#
_symmetry.space_group_name_H-M   'P 1'
#
loop_
_entity.id
_entity.type
_entity.pdbx_description
1 polymer ?
#
loop_
_entity_poly.entity_id
_entity_poly.type
_entity_poly.pdbx_seq_one_letter_code
_entity_poly.pdbx_strand_id
1 'polypeptide(L)'
;MFSAFKKSKPVEPVATVAVEPPASRIDMHAAIDSIGKQASNMGREAAEVRGLMEDTHKVSAGQAKVLSALAGQVQEITRAQDGISKVSNESLGAVERARKAVEDVGTEVAGIVSTLRQVSSAAGTITQIALQTRLVAFNASVEAKRAGEAGRGFGVVADAVKDLAAKVESSSKEIMSTVGELDARIEALSREIRVQEGQDKQGGFHRALADVQTGVASITAAAEQSHSICGALNEQMGAVEAEIHQTGRALDAAMSRSESFLKVSEHLIELVAECGIQTEDTPFITAATEAAGQIAKLLEDSLRTSTITMADLFDENYRPIPRTTPQQHTTRFVELADRLFPQVQERMLSLSPKVVFCIAADRNGYIATHNKKYCHPQRGDVAWDTANSRYRRVFNDRTGLASARNQRPFLLQTYRRDMGGGNFVVMKEAAAPITVNGKHWGGLRLAFHF
;
A
#
# COMPACT_ATOMS: atom_id res chain seq x y z
N MET A 1 46.89 100.34 28.45
CA MET A 1 46.38 101.65 27.99
C MET A 1 45.51 101.44 26.77
N PHE A 2 44.31 102.00 26.82
CA PHE A 2 43.50 102.48 25.70
C PHE A 2 43.02 101.52 24.59
N SER A 3 41.70 101.29 24.66
CA SER A 3 40.74 101.12 23.57
C SER A 3 41.05 101.97 22.33
N ALA A 4 40.89 101.39 21.14
CA ALA A 4 40.47 102.13 19.95
C ALA A 4 39.80 101.20 18.92
N PHE A 5 38.48 101.34 18.84
CA PHE A 5 37.64 100.93 17.72
C PHE A 5 38.23 101.36 16.36
N LYS A 6 38.15 100.49 15.35
CA LYS A 6 37.93 100.95 13.97
C LYS A 6 37.09 99.96 13.16
N LYS A 7 36.14 100.55 12.46
CA LYS A 7 34.94 100.00 11.83
C LYS A 7 35.24 99.09 10.62
N SER A 8 34.36 98.08 10.51
CA SER A 8 33.93 97.25 9.39
C SER A 8 34.17 97.76 7.96
N LYS A 9 34.69 96.88 7.10
CA LYS A 9 34.43 96.87 5.65
C LYS A 9 33.35 95.81 5.32
N PRO A 10 32.53 96.02 4.28
CA PRO A 10 31.37 95.18 4.00
C PRO A 10 31.81 93.85 3.38
N VAL A 11 31.22 92.75 3.85
CA VAL A 11 31.35 91.42 3.24
C VAL A 11 30.43 91.38 2.01
N GLU A 12 30.98 91.07 0.85
CA GLU A 12 30.23 90.81 -0.38
C GLU A 12 29.21 89.67 -0.18
N PRO A 13 28.03 89.70 -0.81
CA PRO A 13 27.04 88.65 -0.64
C PRO A 13 27.58 87.34 -1.21
N VAL A 14 27.87 86.39 -0.33
CA VAL A 14 28.10 84.99 -0.70
C VAL A 14 26.82 84.51 -1.39
N ALA A 15 26.95 84.12 -2.66
CA ALA A 15 25.88 83.53 -3.43
C ALA A 15 25.24 82.38 -2.63
N THR A 16 23.95 82.51 -2.34
CA THR A 16 23.13 81.41 -1.85
C THR A 16 23.10 80.34 -2.92
N VAL A 17 24.00 79.35 -2.79
CA VAL A 17 23.82 78.06 -3.43
C VAL A 17 22.56 77.47 -2.82
N ALA A 18 21.46 77.47 -3.58
CA ALA A 18 20.27 76.72 -3.23
C ALA A 18 20.70 75.25 -3.07
N VAL A 19 20.75 74.78 -1.83
CA VAL A 19 20.81 73.36 -1.55
C VAL A 19 19.44 72.81 -1.93
N GLU A 20 19.32 72.29 -3.15
CA GLU A 20 18.23 71.38 -3.47
C GLU A 20 18.32 70.19 -2.50
N PRO A 21 17.24 69.85 -1.78
CA PRO A 21 17.24 68.66 -0.96
C PRO A 21 17.38 67.42 -1.87
N PRO A 22 18.10 66.36 -1.46
CA PRO A 22 18.20 65.16 -2.26
C PRO A 22 16.80 64.59 -2.46
N ALA A 23 16.33 64.62 -3.71
CA ALA A 23 15.09 63.99 -4.12
C ALA A 23 15.27 62.46 -4.09
N SER A 24 15.18 61.86 -2.90
CA SER A 24 14.77 60.46 -2.76
C SER A 24 13.34 60.43 -2.22
N ARG A 25 12.41 61.02 -2.97
CA ARG A 25 11.00 60.66 -2.83
C ARG A 25 10.89 59.23 -3.34
N ILE A 26 10.80 58.27 -2.43
CA ILE A 26 10.23 56.97 -2.78
C ILE A 26 8.88 57.30 -3.41
N ASP A 27 8.71 56.94 -4.69
CA ASP A 27 7.40 57.03 -5.31
C ASP A 27 6.49 56.05 -4.59
N MET A 28 5.68 56.60 -3.67
CA MET A 28 4.78 55.83 -2.83
C MET A 28 3.82 54.99 -3.68
N HIS A 29 3.46 55.44 -4.90
CA HIS A 29 2.65 54.67 -5.82
C HIS A 29 3.40 53.44 -6.34
N ALA A 30 4.64 53.63 -6.79
CA ALA A 30 5.47 52.51 -7.25
C ALA A 30 5.77 51.50 -6.14
N ALA A 31 5.97 51.97 -4.90
CA ALA A 31 6.18 51.10 -3.75
C ALA A 31 4.93 50.27 -3.42
N ILE A 32 3.75 50.90 -3.40
CA ILE A 32 2.48 50.22 -3.09
C ILE A 32 2.08 49.24 -4.22
N ASP A 33 2.28 49.60 -5.49
CA ASP A 33 2.09 48.68 -6.62
C ASP A 33 3.05 47.48 -6.54
N SER A 34 4.31 47.72 -6.15
CA SER A 34 5.28 46.64 -5.92
C SER A 34 4.84 45.70 -4.80
N ILE A 35 4.32 46.23 -3.68
CA ILE A 35 3.79 45.42 -2.58
C ILE A 35 2.58 44.60 -3.04
N GLY A 36 1.66 45.19 -3.82
CA GLY A 36 0.52 44.47 -4.40
C GLY A 36 0.95 43.29 -5.28
N LYS A 37 1.92 43.51 -6.17
CA LYS A 37 2.50 42.46 -7.02
C LYS A 37 3.19 41.36 -6.20
N GLN A 38 3.97 41.73 -5.18
CA GLN A 38 4.63 40.77 -4.29
C GLN A 38 3.63 39.96 -3.47
N ALA A 39 2.59 40.60 -2.93
CA ALA A 39 1.51 39.92 -2.22
C ALA A 39 0.80 38.92 -3.13
N SER A 40 0.42 39.33 -4.34
CA SER A 40 -0.17 38.45 -5.36
C SER A 40 0.72 37.23 -5.67
N ASN A 41 2.02 37.43 -5.89
CA ASN A 41 2.95 36.34 -6.14
C ASN A 41 3.07 35.40 -4.92
N MET A 42 3.14 35.95 -3.71
CA MET A 42 3.16 35.18 -2.47
C MET A 42 1.91 34.32 -2.32
N GLY A 43 0.72 34.87 -2.64
CA GLY A 43 -0.53 34.12 -2.64
C GLY A 43 -0.52 32.96 -3.63
N ARG A 44 0.02 33.16 -4.83
CA ARG A 44 0.17 32.11 -5.86
C ARG A 44 1.07 30.98 -5.38
N GLU A 45 2.29 31.30 -4.95
CA GLU A 45 3.26 30.31 -4.47
C GLU A 45 2.73 29.55 -3.25
N ALA A 46 2.11 30.24 -2.30
CA ALA A 46 1.53 29.61 -1.13
C ALA A 46 0.41 28.61 -1.50
N ALA A 47 -0.45 28.97 -2.45
CA ALA A 47 -1.51 28.09 -2.94
C ALA A 47 -0.97 26.86 -3.70
N GLU A 48 0.08 27.04 -4.52
CA GLU A 48 0.76 25.95 -5.22
C GLU A 48 1.38 24.96 -4.24
N VAL A 49 2.18 25.48 -3.31
CA VAL A 49 2.84 24.73 -2.24
C VAL A 49 1.83 23.95 -1.40
N ARG A 50 0.69 24.58 -1.06
CA ARG A 50 -0.37 23.92 -0.28
C ARG A 50 -0.91 22.68 -0.98
N GLY A 51 -1.23 22.78 -2.28
CA GLY A 51 -1.77 21.61 -2.96
C GLY A 51 -0.71 20.53 -3.22
N LEU A 52 0.57 20.87 -3.39
CA LEU A 52 1.65 19.88 -3.37
C LEU A 52 1.72 19.15 -2.01
N MET A 53 1.50 19.86 -0.91
CA MET A 53 1.43 19.26 0.43
C MET A 53 0.22 18.34 0.58
N GLU A 54 -0.95 18.72 0.06
CA GLU A 54 -2.15 17.87 0.07
C GLU A 54 -1.94 16.58 -0.72
N ASP A 55 -1.28 16.65 -1.88
CA ASP A 55 -0.95 15.47 -2.67
C ASP A 55 0.10 14.60 -1.98
N THR A 56 1.12 15.21 -1.36
CA THR A 56 2.11 14.49 -0.54
C THR A 56 1.45 13.80 0.66
N HIS A 57 0.48 14.45 1.30
CA HIS A 57 -0.28 13.87 2.41
C HIS A 57 -1.07 12.63 1.98
N LYS A 58 -1.69 12.65 0.80
CA LYS A 58 -2.37 11.47 0.22
C LYS A 58 -1.38 10.33 -0.05
N VAL A 59 -0.22 10.64 -0.62
CA VAL A 59 0.84 9.64 -0.87
C VAL A 59 1.33 9.02 0.44
N SER A 60 1.61 9.84 1.45
CA SER A 60 2.03 9.40 2.78
C SER A 60 1.00 8.47 3.44
N ALA A 61 -0.29 8.81 3.34
CA ALA A 61 -1.37 7.95 3.85
C ALA A 61 -1.46 6.61 3.08
N GLY A 62 -1.23 6.64 1.76
CA GLY A 62 -1.13 5.43 0.93
C GLY A 62 0.03 4.53 1.34
N GLN A 63 1.21 5.12 1.59
CA GLN A 63 2.39 4.39 2.06
C GLN A 63 2.14 3.71 3.41
N ALA A 64 1.48 4.37 4.36
CA ALA A 64 1.13 3.77 5.65
C ALA A 64 0.28 2.50 5.49
N LYS A 65 -0.69 2.52 4.57
CA LYS A 65 -1.54 1.35 4.27
C LYS A 65 -0.73 0.20 3.67
N VAL A 66 0.16 0.50 2.73
CA VAL A 66 1.05 -0.52 2.11
C VAL A 66 1.98 -1.13 3.17
N LEU A 67 2.53 -0.31 4.05
CA LEU A 67 3.41 -0.76 5.13
C LEU A 67 2.70 -1.70 6.10
N SER A 68 1.47 -1.37 6.48
CA SER A 68 0.64 -2.25 7.32
C SER A 68 0.35 -3.59 6.66
N ALA A 69 0.05 -3.60 5.35
CA ALA A 69 -0.17 -4.85 4.61
C ALA A 69 1.11 -5.69 4.53
N LEU A 70 2.26 -5.06 4.27
CA LEU A 70 3.56 -5.72 4.29
C LEU A 70 3.86 -6.33 5.68
N ALA A 71 3.43 -5.68 6.76
CA ALA A 71 3.71 -6.15 8.12
C ALA A 71 2.98 -7.45 8.40
N GLY A 72 1.73 -7.54 7.93
CA GLY A 72 0.95 -8.77 7.96
C GLY A 72 1.65 -9.90 7.20
N GLN A 73 2.16 -9.62 5.99
CA GLN A 73 2.87 -10.62 5.18
C GLN A 73 4.16 -11.12 5.84
N VAL A 74 4.96 -10.23 6.42
CA VAL A 74 6.18 -10.62 7.14
C VAL A 74 5.86 -11.49 8.36
N GLN A 75 4.77 -11.20 9.08
CA GLN A 75 4.31 -12.05 10.19
C GLN A 75 3.85 -13.42 9.72
N GLU A 76 3.15 -13.52 8.59
CA GLU A 76 2.75 -14.81 8.01
C GLU A 76 3.97 -15.64 7.61
N ILE A 77 4.97 -15.03 6.97
CA ILE A 77 6.22 -15.72 6.63
C ILE A 77 6.92 -16.20 7.89
N THR A 78 7.00 -15.37 8.94
CA THR A 78 7.63 -15.73 10.23
C THR A 78 6.97 -16.98 10.81
N ARG A 79 5.63 -17.03 10.86
CA ARG A 79 4.89 -18.21 11.33
C ARG A 79 5.11 -19.44 10.46
N ALA A 80 5.22 -19.27 9.14
CA ALA A 80 5.53 -20.36 8.23
C ALA A 80 6.93 -20.93 8.51
N GLN A 81 7.92 -20.08 8.77
CA GLN A 81 9.28 -20.53 9.14
C GLN A 81 9.29 -21.27 10.48
N ASP A 82 8.56 -20.82 11.49
CA ASP A 82 8.42 -21.54 12.77
C ASP A 82 7.82 -22.95 12.54
N GLY A 83 6.82 -23.04 11.66
CA GLY A 83 6.22 -24.30 11.24
C GLY A 83 7.22 -25.23 10.53
N ILE A 84 8.04 -24.67 9.62
CA ILE A 84 9.10 -25.42 8.92
C ILE A 84 10.12 -25.95 9.93
N SER A 85 10.62 -25.12 10.86
CA SER A 85 11.59 -25.56 11.87
C SER A 85 11.03 -26.67 12.76
N LYS A 86 9.75 -26.59 13.14
CA LYS A 86 9.08 -27.66 13.89
C LYS A 86 9.04 -28.98 13.10
N VAL A 87 8.56 -28.94 11.86
CA VAL A 87 8.44 -30.14 11.00
C VAL A 87 9.82 -30.73 10.68
N SER A 88 10.83 -29.89 10.46
CA SER A 88 12.22 -30.33 10.27
C SER A 88 12.75 -31.08 11.49
N ASN A 89 12.51 -30.57 12.70
CA ASN A 89 12.91 -31.28 13.93
C ASN A 89 12.18 -32.63 14.09
N GLU A 90 10.88 -32.68 13.81
CA GLU A 90 10.12 -33.93 13.81
C GLU A 90 10.64 -34.93 12.77
N SER A 91 11.07 -34.44 11.61
CA SER A 91 11.64 -35.24 10.52
C SER A 91 12.99 -35.84 10.91
N LEU A 92 13.88 -35.06 11.54
CA LEU A 92 15.14 -35.58 12.09
C LEU A 92 14.90 -36.67 13.13
N GLY A 93 13.91 -36.48 14.01
CA GLY A 93 13.51 -37.51 14.97
C GLY A 93 12.96 -38.77 14.30
N ALA A 94 12.26 -38.63 13.16
CA ALA A 94 11.79 -39.78 12.38
C ALA A 94 12.93 -40.53 11.69
N VAL A 95 13.93 -39.81 11.16
CA VAL A 95 15.15 -40.40 10.59
C VAL A 95 15.90 -41.21 11.64
N GLU A 96 16.06 -40.71 12.86
CA GLU A 96 16.76 -41.47 13.91
C GLU A 96 15.99 -42.73 14.32
N ARG A 97 14.65 -42.66 14.41
CA ARG A 97 13.83 -43.86 14.64
C ARG A 97 13.96 -44.87 13.50
N ALA A 98 14.00 -44.41 12.25
CA ALA A 98 14.20 -45.29 11.10
C ALA A 98 15.59 -45.92 11.12
N ARG A 99 16.63 -45.16 11.47
CA ARG A 99 18.01 -45.65 11.63
C ARG A 99 18.07 -46.79 12.65
N LYS A 100 17.44 -46.59 13.81
CA LYS A 100 17.33 -47.63 14.85
C LYS A 100 16.57 -48.87 14.36
N ALA A 101 15.44 -48.69 13.68
CA ALA A 101 14.69 -49.82 13.13
C ALA A 101 15.51 -50.63 12.12
N VAL A 102 16.32 -49.97 11.28
CA VAL A 102 17.23 -50.64 10.34
C VAL A 102 18.34 -51.41 11.08
N GLU A 103 18.90 -50.85 12.16
CA GLU A 103 19.86 -51.55 13.03
C GLU A 103 19.24 -52.80 13.71
N ASP A 104 18.01 -52.68 14.20
CA ASP A 104 17.28 -53.80 14.81
C ASP A 104 17.04 -54.92 13.78
N VAL A 105 16.62 -54.58 12.55
CA VAL A 105 16.49 -55.55 11.46
C VAL A 105 17.83 -56.19 11.10
N GLY A 106 18.93 -55.43 11.11
CA GLY A 106 20.27 -55.97 10.90
C GLY A 106 20.66 -57.04 11.93
N THR A 107 20.25 -56.85 13.18
CA THR A 107 20.48 -57.82 14.28
C THR A 107 19.68 -59.10 14.06
N GLU A 108 18.39 -58.99 13.69
CA GLU A 108 17.54 -60.14 13.38
C GLU A 108 18.05 -60.93 12.16
N VAL A 109 18.48 -60.23 11.11
CA VAL A 109 19.08 -60.86 9.92
C VAL A 109 20.31 -61.69 10.29
N ALA A 110 21.17 -61.21 11.19
CA ALA A 110 22.31 -61.98 11.68
C ALA A 110 21.88 -63.27 12.42
N GLY A 111 20.79 -63.20 13.20
CA GLY A 111 20.18 -64.36 13.85
C GLY A 111 19.64 -65.40 12.86
N ILE A 112 18.99 -64.94 11.78
CA ILE A 112 18.48 -65.81 10.71
C ILE A 112 19.63 -66.54 10.00
N VAL A 113 20.73 -65.85 9.69
CA VAL A 113 21.94 -66.48 9.10
C VAL A 113 22.46 -67.62 9.98
N SER A 114 22.54 -67.40 11.30
CA SER A 114 22.95 -68.45 12.24
C SER A 114 22.03 -69.66 12.21
N THR A 115 20.72 -69.42 12.16
CA THR A 115 19.70 -70.48 12.09
C THR A 115 19.80 -71.27 10.78
N LEU A 116 19.94 -70.59 9.64
CA LEU A 116 20.11 -71.23 8.33
C LEU A 116 21.35 -72.13 8.27
N ARG A 117 22.46 -71.72 8.88
CA ARG A 117 23.67 -72.55 8.99
C ARG A 117 23.42 -73.83 9.80
N GLN A 118 22.68 -73.75 10.90
CA GLN A 118 22.30 -74.92 11.69
C GLN A 118 21.41 -75.88 10.88
N VAL A 119 20.43 -75.35 10.16
CA VAL A 119 19.54 -76.15 9.29
C VAL A 119 20.34 -76.82 8.17
N SER A 120 21.24 -76.09 7.51
CA SER A 120 22.12 -76.64 6.48
C SER A 120 22.99 -77.79 7.02
N SER A 121 23.58 -77.61 8.20
CA SER A 121 24.36 -78.66 8.87
C SER A 121 23.51 -79.90 9.17
N ALA A 122 22.30 -79.72 9.71
CA ALA A 122 21.40 -80.82 10.02
C ALA A 122 20.96 -81.58 8.75
N ALA A 123 20.61 -80.87 7.68
CA ALA A 123 20.27 -81.47 6.38
C ALA A 123 21.45 -82.26 5.78
N GLY A 124 22.68 -81.75 5.94
CA GLY A 124 23.89 -82.47 5.57
C GLY A 124 24.06 -83.79 6.34
N THR A 125 23.85 -83.76 7.66
CA THR A 125 23.87 -84.97 8.51
C THR A 125 22.79 -85.97 8.11
N ILE A 126 21.56 -85.52 7.84
CA ILE A 126 20.47 -86.39 7.39
C ILE A 126 20.82 -87.04 6.04
N THR A 127 21.40 -86.28 5.11
CA THR A 127 21.87 -86.81 3.82
C THR A 127 22.91 -87.92 4.01
N GLN A 128 23.85 -87.73 4.95
CA GLN A 128 24.86 -88.75 5.28
C GLN A 128 24.23 -90.02 5.89
N ILE A 129 23.28 -89.86 6.81
CA ILE A 129 22.52 -90.98 7.41
C ILE A 129 21.73 -91.73 6.33
N ALA A 130 21.07 -91.01 5.43
CA ALA A 130 20.32 -91.60 4.32
C ALA A 130 21.22 -92.41 3.39
N LEU A 131 22.40 -91.90 3.03
CA LEU A 131 23.38 -92.62 2.22
C LEU A 131 23.87 -93.91 2.91
N GLN A 132 24.20 -93.83 4.20
CA GLN A 132 24.59 -95.00 4.99
C GLN A 132 23.47 -96.03 5.08
N THR A 133 22.23 -95.59 5.34
CA THR A 133 21.05 -96.46 5.39
C THR A 133 20.81 -97.14 4.05
N ARG A 134 20.99 -96.41 2.94
CA ARG A 134 20.86 -96.94 1.59
C ARG A 134 21.91 -98.01 1.28
N LEU A 135 23.14 -97.83 1.75
CA LEU A 135 24.22 -98.83 1.62
C LEU A 135 23.93 -100.09 2.45
N VAL A 136 23.46 -99.93 3.69
CA VAL A 136 23.06 -101.06 4.55
C VAL A 136 21.90 -101.83 3.93
N ALA A 137 20.86 -101.13 3.45
CA ALA A 137 19.71 -101.72 2.78
C ALA A 137 20.10 -102.41 1.46
N PHE A 138 21.04 -101.85 0.71
CA PHE A 138 21.59 -102.48 -0.49
C PHE A 138 22.30 -103.80 -0.15
N ASN A 139 23.19 -103.81 0.86
CA ASN A 139 23.87 -105.02 1.30
C ASN A 139 22.88 -106.09 1.77
N ALA A 140 21.83 -105.69 2.50
CA ALA A 140 20.76 -106.59 2.93
C ALA A 140 19.95 -107.17 1.76
N SER A 141 19.62 -106.36 0.74
CA SER A 141 18.93 -106.81 -0.48
C SER A 141 19.77 -107.83 -1.28
N VAL A 142 21.09 -107.63 -1.35
CA VAL A 142 22.03 -108.58 -1.97
C VAL A 142 22.04 -109.91 -1.20
N GLU A 143 22.17 -109.89 0.13
CA GLU A 143 22.21 -111.11 0.93
C GLU A 143 20.85 -111.84 0.94
N ALA A 144 19.74 -111.10 0.94
CA ALA A 144 18.39 -111.67 0.79
C ALA A 144 18.21 -112.42 -0.54
N LYS A 145 18.75 -111.88 -1.66
CA LYS A 145 18.77 -112.59 -2.96
C LYS A 145 19.66 -113.82 -2.93
N ARG A 146 20.77 -113.78 -2.19
CA ARG A 146 21.70 -114.90 -2.02
C ARG A 146 21.10 -116.06 -1.23
N ALA A 147 20.22 -115.77 -0.27
CA ALA A 147 19.49 -116.76 0.53
C ALA A 147 18.30 -117.43 -0.20
N GLY A 148 18.00 -117.05 -1.46
CA GLY A 148 16.95 -117.68 -2.27
C GLY A 148 15.54 -117.52 -1.68
N GLU A 149 14.74 -118.59 -1.67
CA GLU A 149 13.36 -118.59 -1.16
C GLU A 149 13.25 -118.17 0.32
N ALA A 150 14.23 -118.54 1.16
CA ALA A 150 14.24 -118.20 2.58
C ALA A 150 14.48 -116.70 2.86
N GLY A 151 15.12 -115.99 1.93
CA GLY A 151 15.42 -114.55 2.05
C GLY A 151 14.36 -113.62 1.44
N ARG A 152 13.33 -114.16 0.78
CA ARG A 152 12.41 -113.39 -0.06
C ARG A 152 11.65 -112.29 0.70
N GLY A 153 11.21 -112.56 1.93
CA GLY A 153 10.55 -111.56 2.80
C GLY A 153 11.49 -110.43 3.24
N PHE A 154 12.75 -110.77 3.57
CA PHE A 154 13.78 -109.77 3.91
C PHE A 154 14.16 -108.90 2.71
N GLY A 155 14.15 -109.46 1.50
CA GLY A 155 14.42 -108.71 0.27
C GLY A 155 13.43 -107.57 0.02
N VAL A 156 12.13 -107.83 0.23
CA VAL A 156 11.08 -106.80 0.08
C VAL A 156 11.27 -105.65 1.08
N VAL A 157 11.58 -105.97 2.34
CA VAL A 157 11.85 -104.95 3.37
C VAL A 157 13.12 -104.16 3.03
N ALA A 158 14.18 -104.84 2.59
CA ALA A 158 15.43 -104.18 2.21
C ALA A 158 15.25 -103.21 1.03
N ASP A 159 14.49 -103.60 0.00
CA ASP A 159 14.18 -102.72 -1.13
C ASP A 159 13.30 -101.53 -0.68
N ALA A 160 12.31 -101.73 0.20
CA ALA A 160 11.50 -100.64 0.76
C ALA A 160 12.33 -99.65 1.60
N VAL A 161 13.27 -100.14 2.42
CA VAL A 161 14.20 -99.28 3.20
C VAL A 161 15.15 -98.53 2.28
N LYS A 162 15.64 -99.16 1.20
CA LYS A 162 16.49 -98.52 0.19
C LYS A 162 15.75 -97.38 -0.51
N ASP A 163 14.49 -97.59 -0.89
CA ASP A 163 13.66 -96.57 -1.54
C ASP A 163 13.34 -95.41 -0.58
N LEU A 164 13.02 -95.72 0.69
CA LEU A 164 12.83 -94.71 1.73
C LEU A 164 14.11 -93.88 1.93
N ALA A 165 15.28 -94.52 2.03
CA ALA A 165 16.56 -93.84 2.18
C ALA A 165 16.87 -92.94 0.97
N ALA A 166 16.60 -93.39 -0.25
CA ALA A 166 16.74 -92.56 -1.46
C ALA A 166 15.80 -91.36 -1.44
N LYS A 167 14.56 -91.52 -0.95
CA LYS A 167 13.61 -90.42 -0.80
C LYS A 167 14.06 -89.40 0.25
N VAL A 168 14.57 -89.86 1.40
CA VAL A 168 15.15 -88.99 2.45
C VAL A 168 16.37 -88.22 1.93
N GLU A 169 17.23 -88.87 1.15
CA GLU A 169 18.38 -88.23 0.49
C GLU A 169 17.91 -87.11 -0.46
N SER A 170 16.91 -87.40 -1.31
CA SER A 170 16.34 -86.43 -2.25
C SER A 170 15.74 -85.22 -1.52
N SER A 171 14.89 -85.46 -0.51
CA SER A 171 14.28 -84.38 0.27
C SER A 171 15.32 -83.54 1.03
N SER A 172 16.39 -84.16 1.52
CA SER A 172 17.47 -83.42 2.20
C SER A 172 18.23 -82.51 1.22
N LYS A 173 18.46 -82.96 -0.02
CA LYS A 173 19.06 -82.13 -1.08
C LYS A 173 18.16 -80.96 -1.48
N GLU A 174 16.85 -81.15 -1.56
CA GLU A 174 15.89 -80.07 -1.81
C GLU A 174 15.91 -79.02 -0.68
N ILE A 175 15.98 -79.46 0.58
CA ILE A 175 16.16 -78.56 1.74
C ILE A 175 17.46 -77.77 1.61
N MET A 176 18.59 -78.42 1.30
CA MET A 176 19.87 -77.74 1.12
C MET A 176 19.81 -76.70 -0.01
N SER A 177 19.16 -77.03 -1.13
CA SER A 177 18.96 -76.09 -2.23
C SER A 177 18.14 -74.87 -1.80
N THR A 178 17.06 -75.09 -1.07
CA THR A 178 16.19 -74.01 -0.56
C THR A 178 16.93 -73.12 0.44
N VAL A 179 17.73 -73.72 1.34
CA VAL A 179 18.58 -72.99 2.28
C VAL A 179 19.64 -72.16 1.55
N GLY A 180 20.24 -72.69 0.48
CA GLY A 180 21.18 -71.93 -0.34
C GLY A 180 20.55 -70.72 -1.04
N GLU A 181 19.31 -70.85 -1.51
CA GLU A 181 18.57 -69.72 -2.09
C GLU A 181 18.24 -68.66 -1.02
N LEU A 182 17.82 -69.10 0.18
CA LEU A 182 17.55 -68.19 1.29
C LEU A 182 18.81 -67.47 1.76
N ASP A 183 19.96 -68.15 1.82
CA ASP A 183 21.24 -67.57 2.17
C ASP A 183 21.64 -66.45 1.19
N ALA A 184 21.49 -66.68 -0.12
CA ALA A 184 21.76 -65.67 -1.14
C ALA A 184 20.85 -64.43 -1.01
N ARG A 185 19.56 -64.63 -0.72
CA ARG A 185 18.59 -63.53 -0.50
C ARG A 185 18.91 -62.75 0.78
N ILE A 186 19.28 -63.45 1.85
CA ILE A 186 19.66 -62.85 3.14
C ILE A 186 20.98 -62.08 3.02
N GLU A 187 21.97 -62.58 2.27
CA GLU A 187 23.21 -61.84 2.01
C GLU A 187 22.95 -60.54 1.25
N ALA A 188 22.05 -60.56 0.26
CA ALA A 188 21.65 -59.35 -0.45
C ALA A 188 21.02 -58.32 0.50
N LEU A 189 20.12 -58.75 1.37
CA LEU A 189 19.53 -57.89 2.39
C LEU A 189 20.57 -57.37 3.40
N SER A 190 21.51 -58.23 3.82
CA SER A 190 22.59 -57.84 4.74
C SER A 190 23.50 -56.78 4.13
N ARG A 191 23.75 -56.81 2.81
CA ARG A 191 24.50 -55.75 2.12
C ARG A 191 23.76 -54.41 2.14
N GLU A 192 22.44 -54.41 1.99
CA GLU A 192 21.61 -53.19 2.03
C GLU A 192 21.52 -52.56 3.44
N ILE A 193 21.64 -53.37 4.49
CA ILE A 193 21.53 -52.93 5.89
C ILE A 193 22.89 -52.63 6.52
N ARG A 194 24.00 -53.09 5.93
CA ARG A 194 25.32 -52.90 6.53
C ARG A 194 25.72 -51.43 6.61
N VAL A 195 26.21 -51.07 7.81
CA VAL A 195 27.01 -49.87 8.04
C VAL A 195 28.48 -50.28 7.98
N GLN A 196 29.22 -49.78 6.99
CA GLN A 196 30.69 -49.82 7.00
C GLN A 196 31.23 -48.41 7.13
N GLU A 197 32.38 -48.26 7.80
CA GLU A 197 33.06 -46.97 7.91
C GLU A 197 33.46 -46.46 6.52
N GLY A 198 32.90 -45.30 6.13
CA GLY A 198 33.09 -44.64 4.84
C GLY A 198 31.77 -44.41 4.09
N GLN A 199 31.51 -43.17 3.65
CA GLN A 199 30.26 -42.75 2.97
C GLN A 199 29.94 -43.57 1.70
N ASP A 200 30.97 -44.09 1.02
CA ASP A 200 30.80 -44.90 -0.20
C ASP A 200 30.45 -46.37 0.05
N LYS A 201 30.52 -46.85 1.30
CA LYS A 201 30.36 -48.27 1.64
C LYS A 201 29.14 -48.59 2.50
N GLN A 202 28.26 -47.62 2.72
CA GLN A 202 26.98 -47.84 3.38
C GLN A 202 25.99 -48.53 2.45
N GLY A 203 25.18 -49.44 3.00
CA GLY A 203 24.02 -49.99 2.30
C GLY A 203 22.99 -48.91 1.92
N GLY A 204 22.11 -49.21 0.96
CA GLY A 204 21.20 -48.23 0.36
C GLY A 204 20.25 -47.58 1.35
N PHE A 205 19.83 -48.29 2.41
CA PHE A 205 19.00 -47.74 3.47
C PHE A 205 19.68 -46.61 4.24
N HIS A 206 20.94 -46.81 4.65
CA HIS A 206 21.68 -45.80 5.40
C HIS A 206 22.02 -44.58 4.55
N ARG A 207 22.36 -44.78 3.28
CA ARG A 207 22.57 -43.68 2.32
C ARG A 207 21.30 -42.84 2.16
N ALA A 208 20.15 -43.48 1.92
CA ALA A 208 18.88 -42.78 1.79
C ALA A 208 18.51 -41.99 3.05
N LEU A 209 18.74 -42.55 4.25
CA LEU A 209 18.51 -41.84 5.51
C LEU A 209 19.46 -40.63 5.68
N ALA A 210 20.74 -40.77 5.31
CA ALA A 210 21.71 -39.68 5.35
C ALA A 210 21.36 -38.55 4.36
N ASP A 211 20.86 -38.90 3.17
CA ASP A 211 20.39 -37.93 2.18
C ASP A 211 19.19 -37.14 2.71
N VAL A 212 18.21 -37.82 3.32
CA VAL A 212 17.07 -37.17 3.98
C VAL A 212 17.55 -36.25 5.11
N GLN A 213 18.47 -36.71 5.96
CA GLN A 213 19.02 -35.90 7.04
C GLN A 213 19.69 -34.62 6.52
N THR A 214 20.49 -34.75 5.45
CA THR A 214 21.17 -33.61 4.79
C THR A 214 20.16 -32.64 4.18
N GLY A 215 19.10 -33.16 3.55
CA GLY A 215 18.00 -32.35 3.02
C GLY A 215 17.28 -31.56 4.12
N VAL A 216 16.93 -32.22 5.22
CA VAL A 216 16.26 -31.56 6.37
C VAL A 216 17.16 -30.51 7.03
N ALA A 217 18.46 -30.77 7.15
CA ALA A 217 19.42 -29.80 7.66
C ALA A 217 19.48 -28.55 6.76
N SER A 218 19.48 -28.74 5.44
CA SER A 218 19.47 -27.63 4.47
C SER A 218 18.18 -26.81 4.55
N ILE A 219 17.03 -27.46 4.73
CA ILE A 219 15.73 -26.79 4.94
C ILE A 219 15.75 -25.96 6.23
N THR A 220 16.31 -26.50 7.30
CA THR A 220 16.41 -25.80 8.60
C THR A 220 17.28 -24.55 8.49
N ALA A 221 18.46 -24.67 7.85
CA ALA A 221 19.34 -23.52 7.62
C ALA A 221 18.65 -22.43 6.76
N ALA A 222 17.91 -22.82 5.73
CA ALA A 222 17.15 -21.88 4.90
C ALA A 222 16.03 -21.18 5.70
N ALA A 223 15.36 -21.92 6.60
CA ALA A 223 14.33 -21.36 7.47
C ALA A 223 14.91 -20.35 8.47
N GLU A 224 16.05 -20.66 9.10
CA GLU A 224 16.77 -19.73 9.99
C GLU A 224 17.22 -18.46 9.27
N GLN A 225 17.77 -18.60 8.06
CA GLN A 225 18.12 -17.45 7.22
C GLN A 225 16.90 -16.59 6.90
N SER A 226 15.77 -17.21 6.53
CA SER A 226 14.52 -16.49 6.28
C SER A 226 14.02 -15.78 7.53
N HIS A 227 14.19 -16.36 8.71
CA HIS A 227 13.81 -15.74 9.98
C HIS A 227 14.63 -14.47 10.25
N SER A 228 15.95 -14.53 10.02
CA SER A 228 16.82 -13.36 10.12
C SER A 228 16.43 -12.24 9.13
N ILE A 229 16.06 -12.61 7.89
CA ILE A 229 15.59 -11.65 6.88
C ILE A 229 14.28 -10.99 7.33
N CYS A 230 13.32 -11.78 7.83
CA CYS A 230 12.06 -11.26 8.37
C CYS A 230 12.29 -10.29 9.54
N GLY A 231 13.23 -10.60 10.44
CA GLY A 231 13.63 -9.70 11.52
C GLY A 231 14.15 -8.36 11.01
N ALA A 232 15.09 -8.38 10.06
CA ALA A 232 15.64 -7.17 9.44
C ALA A 232 14.57 -6.36 8.68
N LEU A 233 13.64 -7.04 7.99
CA LEU A 233 12.51 -6.37 7.35
C LEU A 233 11.62 -5.67 8.38
N ASN A 234 11.31 -6.33 9.50
CA ASN A 234 10.47 -5.73 10.53
C ASN A 234 11.12 -4.47 11.15
N GLU A 235 12.44 -4.47 11.35
CA GLU A 235 13.18 -3.27 11.79
C GLU A 235 13.13 -2.13 10.76
N GLN A 236 13.38 -2.44 9.48
CA GLN A 236 13.28 -1.45 8.40
C GLN A 236 11.88 -0.87 8.29
N MET A 237 10.85 -1.70 8.47
CA MET A 237 9.46 -1.26 8.44
C MET A 237 9.14 -0.32 9.60
N GLY A 238 9.64 -0.58 10.80
CA GLY A 238 9.52 0.35 11.93
C GLY A 238 10.19 1.71 11.64
N ALA A 239 11.32 1.71 10.94
CA ALA A 239 11.99 2.95 10.52
C ALA A 239 11.15 3.73 9.50
N VAL A 240 10.58 3.06 8.50
CA VAL A 240 9.69 3.67 7.49
C VAL A 240 8.41 4.21 8.14
N GLU A 241 7.82 3.49 9.11
CA GLU A 241 6.65 3.95 9.85
C GLU A 241 6.95 5.27 10.59
N ALA A 242 8.09 5.34 11.27
CA ALA A 242 8.54 6.55 11.95
C ALA A 242 8.74 7.72 10.96
N GLU A 243 9.31 7.46 9.79
CA GLU A 243 9.52 8.46 8.74
C GLU A 243 8.19 8.98 8.16
N ILE A 244 7.20 8.10 7.95
CA ILE A 244 5.85 8.48 7.54
C ILE A 244 5.20 9.40 8.58
N HIS A 245 5.31 9.05 9.87
CA HIS A 245 4.79 9.90 10.94
C HIS A 245 5.49 11.26 11.03
N GLN A 246 6.81 11.29 10.85
CA GLN A 246 7.57 12.53 10.80
C GLN A 246 7.17 13.39 9.61
N THR A 247 6.98 12.78 8.44
CA THR A 247 6.52 13.45 7.22
C THR A 247 5.13 14.04 7.43
N GLY A 248 4.19 13.30 8.02
CA GLY A 248 2.86 13.80 8.37
C GLY A 248 2.92 15.07 9.23
N ARG A 249 3.70 15.06 10.31
CA ARG A 249 3.87 16.24 11.18
C ARG A 249 4.51 17.43 10.45
N ALA A 250 5.50 17.16 9.59
CA ALA A 250 6.14 18.22 8.80
C ALA A 250 5.17 18.84 7.80
N LEU A 251 4.32 18.02 7.16
CA LEU A 251 3.27 18.49 6.27
C LEU A 251 2.24 19.35 6.99
N ASP A 252 1.77 18.93 8.17
CA ASP A 252 0.81 19.71 8.97
C ASP A 252 1.36 21.10 9.33
N ALA A 253 2.61 21.15 9.81
CA ALA A 253 3.28 22.40 10.13
C ALA A 253 3.43 23.30 8.89
N ALA A 254 3.79 22.71 7.75
CA ALA A 254 4.00 23.45 6.52
C ALA A 254 2.68 23.94 5.90
N MET A 255 1.59 23.17 6.01
CA MET A 255 0.23 23.59 5.65
C MET A 255 -0.23 24.79 6.49
N SER A 256 0.01 24.76 7.80
CA SER A 256 -0.31 25.89 8.70
C SER A 256 0.48 27.15 8.32
N ARG A 257 1.75 27.00 7.94
CA ARG A 257 2.59 28.12 7.50
C ARG A 257 2.13 28.67 6.14
N SER A 258 1.79 27.81 5.19
CA SER A 258 1.20 28.21 3.90
C SER A 258 -0.12 28.96 4.08
N GLU A 259 -0.98 28.51 5.00
CA GLU A 259 -2.21 29.23 5.33
C GLU A 259 -1.93 30.63 5.91
N SER A 260 -0.89 30.76 6.73
CA SER A 260 -0.46 32.06 7.26
C SER A 260 0.02 32.99 6.13
N PHE A 261 0.78 32.47 5.15
CA PHE A 261 1.20 33.26 3.98
C PHE A 261 0.02 33.71 3.11
N LEU A 262 -0.98 32.85 2.91
CA LEU A 262 -2.20 33.22 2.20
C LEU A 262 -2.93 34.36 2.92
N LYS A 263 -3.10 34.26 4.24
CA LYS A 263 -3.74 35.33 5.04
C LYS A 263 -2.96 36.64 4.99
N VAL A 264 -1.62 36.59 5.07
CA VAL A 264 -0.77 37.78 4.95
C VAL A 264 -0.89 38.40 3.55
N SER A 265 -0.86 37.59 2.49
CA SER A 265 -1.08 38.04 1.11
C SER A 265 -2.44 38.72 0.96
N GLU A 266 -3.51 38.09 1.46
CA GLU A 266 -4.88 38.63 1.41
C GLU A 266 -4.96 39.98 2.13
N HIS A 267 -4.34 40.09 3.31
CA HIS A 267 -4.33 41.33 4.10
C HIS A 267 -3.49 42.45 3.46
N LEU A 268 -2.33 42.13 2.87
CA LEU A 268 -1.50 43.11 2.16
C LEU A 268 -2.24 43.69 0.96
N ILE A 269 -2.96 42.85 0.21
CA ILE A 269 -3.79 43.29 -0.92
C ILE A 269 -4.91 44.22 -0.44
N GLU A 270 -5.55 43.88 0.68
CA GLU A 270 -6.57 44.73 1.31
C GLU A 270 -6.01 46.11 1.68
N LEU A 271 -4.87 46.18 2.37
CA LEU A 271 -4.20 47.43 2.72
C LEU A 271 -3.81 48.26 1.48
N VAL A 272 -3.34 47.60 0.42
CA VAL A 272 -2.99 48.25 -0.85
C VAL A 272 -4.22 48.90 -1.49
N ALA A 273 -5.38 48.23 -1.45
CA ALA A 273 -6.63 48.78 -1.96
C ALA A 273 -7.16 49.94 -1.10
N GLU A 274 -7.01 49.88 0.23
CA GLU A 274 -7.39 50.96 1.15
C GLU A 274 -6.59 52.25 0.94
N CYS A 275 -5.35 52.14 0.46
CA CYS A 275 -4.53 53.30 0.08
C CYS A 275 -5.10 54.10 -1.11
N GLY A 276 -6.17 53.62 -1.76
CA GLY A 276 -6.83 54.31 -2.87
C GLY A 276 -6.04 54.27 -4.18
N ILE A 277 -4.99 53.45 -4.25
CA ILE A 277 -4.13 53.30 -5.43
C ILE A 277 -4.73 52.24 -6.34
N GLN A 278 -4.85 52.57 -7.62
CA GLN A 278 -5.30 51.64 -8.65
C GLN A 278 -4.21 50.59 -8.89
N THR A 279 -4.54 49.33 -8.66
CA THR A 279 -3.72 48.16 -8.96
C THR A 279 -4.29 47.41 -10.15
N GLU A 280 -3.55 46.42 -10.66
CA GLU A 280 -4.04 45.50 -11.69
C GLU A 280 -5.32 44.76 -11.29
N ASP A 281 -5.52 44.53 -9.99
CA ASP A 281 -6.68 43.81 -9.47
C ASP A 281 -7.90 44.72 -9.21
N THR A 282 -7.69 46.04 -9.12
CA THR A 282 -8.74 47.01 -8.79
C THR A 282 -9.95 46.97 -9.74
N PRO A 283 -9.81 46.85 -11.07
CA PRO A 283 -10.95 46.71 -11.97
C PRO A 283 -11.84 45.50 -11.65
N PHE A 284 -11.24 44.38 -11.22
CA PHE A 284 -11.97 43.17 -10.86
C PHE A 284 -12.67 43.30 -9.50
N ILE A 285 -12.03 43.95 -8.53
CA ILE A 285 -12.63 44.25 -7.22
C ILE A 285 -13.87 45.15 -7.39
N THR A 286 -13.75 46.23 -8.17
CA THR A 286 -14.86 47.14 -8.47
C THR A 286 -15.98 46.40 -9.18
N ALA A 287 -15.68 45.63 -10.23
CA ALA A 287 -16.67 44.86 -10.96
C ALA A 287 -17.40 43.83 -10.09
N ALA A 288 -16.68 43.14 -9.19
CA ALA A 288 -17.29 42.22 -8.23
C ALA A 288 -18.23 42.95 -7.25
N THR A 289 -17.83 44.11 -6.76
CA THR A 289 -18.65 44.92 -5.85
C THR A 289 -19.93 45.42 -6.53
N GLU A 290 -19.82 45.93 -7.76
CA GLU A 290 -20.97 46.38 -8.56
C GLU A 290 -21.91 45.22 -8.91
N ALA A 291 -21.37 44.08 -9.33
CA ALA A 291 -22.16 42.89 -9.63
C ALA A 291 -22.87 42.33 -8.39
N ALA A 292 -22.25 42.37 -7.21
CA ALA A 292 -22.89 42.01 -5.94
C ALA A 292 -24.08 42.93 -5.64
N GLY A 293 -23.92 44.25 -5.82
CA GLY A 293 -24.99 45.23 -5.66
C GLY A 293 -26.14 45.02 -6.66
N GLN A 294 -25.84 44.65 -7.91
CA GLN A 294 -26.86 44.32 -8.90
C GLN A 294 -27.65 43.06 -8.53
N ILE A 295 -26.98 42.01 -8.05
CA ILE A 295 -27.65 40.79 -7.57
C ILE A 295 -28.51 41.10 -6.35
N ALA A 296 -27.99 41.86 -5.38
CA ALA A 296 -28.74 42.30 -4.20
C ALA A 296 -30.03 43.01 -4.63
N LYS A 297 -29.94 43.99 -5.54
CA LYS A 297 -31.10 44.73 -6.07
C LYS A 297 -32.12 43.82 -6.74
N LEU A 298 -31.69 42.85 -7.55
CA LEU A 298 -32.59 41.88 -8.19
C LEU A 298 -33.35 41.02 -7.17
N LEU A 299 -32.68 40.63 -6.08
CA LEU A 299 -33.29 39.87 -4.99
C LEU A 299 -34.26 40.73 -4.17
N GLU A 300 -33.89 41.97 -3.85
CA GLU A 300 -34.74 42.94 -3.14
C GLU A 300 -35.99 43.31 -3.95
N ASP A 301 -35.85 43.53 -5.25
CA ASP A 301 -36.99 43.76 -6.15
C ASP A 301 -37.95 42.56 -6.17
N SER A 302 -37.42 41.34 -6.14
CA SER A 302 -38.24 40.11 -6.09
C SER A 302 -39.00 39.93 -4.78
N LEU A 303 -38.43 40.41 -3.66
CA LEU A 303 -39.14 40.49 -2.38
C LEU A 303 -40.21 41.58 -2.41
N ARG A 304 -39.91 42.74 -3.01
CA ARG A 304 -40.86 43.87 -3.15
C ARG A 304 -42.06 43.52 -4.03
N THR A 305 -41.86 42.70 -5.07
CA THR A 305 -42.94 42.21 -5.96
C THR A 305 -43.58 40.92 -5.45
N SER A 306 -43.27 40.47 -4.23
CA SER A 306 -43.79 39.25 -3.61
C SER A 306 -43.61 37.98 -4.48
N THR A 307 -42.56 37.95 -5.31
CA THR A 307 -42.24 36.80 -6.17
C THR A 307 -41.50 35.71 -5.41
N ILE A 308 -40.89 36.06 -4.27
CA ILE A 308 -40.32 35.14 -3.29
C ILE A 308 -40.53 35.71 -1.88
N THR A 309 -40.55 34.87 -0.85
CA THR A 309 -40.54 35.33 0.54
C THR A 309 -39.12 35.42 1.09
N MET A 310 -38.93 36.19 2.17
CA MET A 310 -37.65 36.24 2.88
C MET A 310 -37.25 34.86 3.44
N ALA A 311 -38.22 34.02 3.81
CA ALA A 311 -37.94 32.67 4.30
C ALA A 311 -37.41 31.77 3.18
N ASP A 312 -38.01 31.84 2.00
CA ASP A 312 -37.63 31.01 0.85
C ASP A 312 -36.29 31.45 0.23
N LEU A 313 -36.00 32.75 0.23
CA LEU A 313 -34.73 33.29 -0.26
C LEU A 313 -33.53 32.89 0.62
N PHE A 314 -33.76 32.71 1.92
CA PHE A 314 -32.77 32.29 2.89
C PHE A 314 -32.94 30.82 3.31
N ASP A 315 -33.58 30.01 2.45
CA ASP A 315 -33.76 28.58 2.68
C ASP A 315 -32.43 27.83 2.60
N GLU A 316 -32.02 27.26 3.74
CA GLU A 316 -30.79 26.46 3.88
C GLU A 316 -31.07 24.95 3.83
N ASN A 317 -32.32 24.54 3.54
CA ASN A 317 -32.68 23.14 3.40
C ASN A 317 -32.29 22.59 2.01
N TYR A 318 -31.00 22.33 1.81
CA TYR A 318 -30.45 21.76 0.58
C TYR A 318 -30.93 20.32 0.37
N ARG A 319 -31.85 20.11 -0.57
CA ARG A 319 -32.36 18.77 -0.90
C ARG A 319 -31.50 18.12 -1.99
N PRO A 320 -30.88 16.95 -1.74
CA PRO A 320 -30.02 16.32 -2.73
C PRO A 320 -30.81 15.89 -3.98
N ILE A 321 -30.22 16.13 -5.16
CA ILE A 321 -30.73 15.65 -6.44
C ILE A 321 -30.21 14.22 -6.64
N PRO A 322 -31.09 13.21 -6.81
CA PRO A 322 -30.67 11.82 -6.95
C PRO A 322 -29.74 11.59 -8.15
N ARG A 323 -28.80 10.64 -8.00
CA ARG A 323 -27.89 10.20 -9.08
C ARG A 323 -26.99 11.32 -9.62
N THR A 324 -26.47 12.18 -8.74
CA THR A 324 -25.50 13.22 -9.11
C THR A 324 -24.18 13.04 -8.36
N THR A 325 -23.06 13.08 -9.09
CA THR A 325 -21.69 13.01 -8.57
C THR A 325 -20.80 13.95 -9.39
N PRO A 326 -20.33 15.09 -8.84
CA PRO A 326 -20.53 15.57 -7.47
C PRO A 326 -21.99 15.86 -7.11
N GLN A 327 -22.35 15.69 -5.84
CA GLN A 327 -23.73 15.84 -5.36
C GLN A 327 -24.29 17.24 -5.64
N GLN A 328 -25.39 17.31 -6.39
CA GLN A 328 -26.16 18.54 -6.59
C GLN A 328 -27.34 18.59 -5.62
N HIS A 329 -27.81 19.80 -5.32
CA HIS A 329 -28.92 20.06 -4.41
C HIS A 329 -29.90 21.04 -5.04
N THR A 330 -31.13 21.08 -4.51
CA THR A 330 -32.11 22.12 -4.82
C THR A 330 -32.59 22.79 -3.53
N THR A 331 -33.05 24.03 -3.65
CA THR A 331 -33.62 24.85 -2.56
C THR A 331 -34.76 25.69 -3.12
N ARG A 332 -35.53 26.34 -2.25
CA ARG A 332 -36.70 27.11 -2.66
C ARG A 332 -36.40 28.32 -3.55
N PHE A 333 -35.19 28.85 -3.53
CA PHE A 333 -34.80 30.02 -4.35
C PHE A 333 -34.13 29.67 -5.69
N VAL A 334 -33.93 28.37 -6.02
CA VAL A 334 -33.20 27.96 -7.23
C VAL A 334 -33.83 28.50 -8.52
N GLU A 335 -35.15 28.43 -8.66
CA GLU A 335 -35.84 28.92 -9.87
C GLU A 335 -35.68 30.44 -10.03
N LEU A 336 -35.66 31.17 -8.91
CA LEU A 336 -35.41 32.61 -8.91
C LEU A 336 -33.97 32.90 -9.34
N ALA A 337 -32.99 32.18 -8.78
CA ALA A 337 -31.57 32.32 -9.12
C ALA A 337 -31.32 32.01 -10.61
N ASP A 338 -31.92 30.94 -11.15
CA ASP A 338 -31.77 30.54 -12.56
C ASP A 338 -32.28 31.63 -13.52
N ARG A 339 -33.30 32.40 -13.12
CA ARG A 339 -33.85 33.51 -13.92
C ARG A 339 -33.05 34.81 -13.78
N LEU A 340 -32.58 35.12 -12.58
CA LEU A 340 -32.02 36.44 -12.26
C LEU A 340 -30.50 36.50 -12.38
N PHE A 341 -29.79 35.51 -11.84
CA PHE A 341 -28.34 35.60 -11.69
C PHE A 341 -27.58 35.63 -13.01
N PRO A 342 -27.98 34.88 -14.07
CA PRO A 342 -27.31 34.95 -15.37
C PRO A 342 -27.30 36.35 -15.98
N GLN A 343 -28.27 37.21 -15.64
CA GLN A 343 -28.33 38.59 -16.13
C GLN A 343 -27.13 39.42 -15.67
N VAL A 344 -26.51 39.08 -14.54
CA VAL A 344 -25.28 39.73 -14.04
C VAL A 344 -24.06 38.86 -14.32
N GLN A 345 -24.12 37.57 -13.99
CA GLN A 345 -23.00 36.64 -14.09
C GLN A 345 -22.43 36.54 -15.51
N GLU A 346 -23.27 36.51 -16.55
CA GLU A 346 -22.81 36.37 -17.93
C GLU A 346 -22.11 37.63 -18.45
N ARG A 347 -22.59 38.82 -18.07
CA ARG A 347 -21.97 40.09 -18.47
C ARG A 347 -20.53 40.21 -17.96
N MET A 348 -20.25 39.67 -16.77
CA MET A 348 -18.92 39.72 -16.18
C MET A 348 -17.88 38.92 -16.97
N LEU A 349 -18.28 37.89 -17.73
CA LEU A 349 -17.36 37.14 -18.59
C LEU A 349 -16.74 38.00 -19.70
N SER A 350 -17.42 39.08 -20.10
CA SER A 350 -16.96 40.01 -21.14
C SER A 350 -16.06 41.13 -20.60
N LEU A 351 -15.87 41.23 -19.28
CA LEU A 351 -15.07 42.29 -18.66
C LEU A 351 -13.60 42.25 -19.08
N SER A 352 -13.02 41.06 -19.15
CA SER A 352 -11.62 40.84 -19.51
C SER A 352 -11.41 39.38 -19.92
N PRO A 353 -10.49 39.07 -20.85
CA PRO A 353 -10.12 37.69 -21.19
C PRO A 353 -9.56 36.91 -19.98
N LYS A 354 -9.13 37.60 -18.91
CA LYS A 354 -8.70 36.96 -17.66
C LYS A 354 -9.89 36.39 -16.88
N VAL A 355 -11.11 36.87 -17.06
CA VAL A 355 -12.28 36.42 -16.27
C VAL A 355 -12.67 35.01 -16.67
N VAL A 356 -12.73 34.14 -15.68
CA VAL A 356 -13.08 32.74 -15.87
C VAL A 356 -14.53 32.49 -15.48
N PHE A 357 -14.99 33.05 -14.35
CA PHE A 357 -16.38 32.97 -13.93
C PHE A 357 -16.82 34.12 -13.02
N CYS A 358 -18.12 34.33 -12.96
CA CYS A 358 -18.82 35.09 -11.94
C CYS A 358 -19.97 34.26 -11.38
N ILE A 359 -20.08 34.18 -10.05
CA ILE A 359 -21.10 33.41 -9.36
C ILE A 359 -21.63 34.16 -8.14
N ALA A 360 -22.84 33.82 -7.70
CA ALA A 360 -23.36 34.20 -6.41
C ALA A 360 -23.51 32.92 -5.58
N ALA A 361 -22.94 32.90 -4.38
CA ALA A 361 -23.05 31.81 -3.43
C ALA A 361 -23.76 32.32 -2.18
N ASP A 362 -24.67 31.53 -1.61
CA ASP A 362 -25.21 31.85 -0.29
C ASP A 362 -24.15 31.70 0.81
N ARG A 363 -24.47 32.10 2.05
CA ARG A 363 -23.53 32.05 3.20
C ARG A 363 -22.99 30.67 3.59
N ASN A 364 -23.52 29.59 3.02
CA ASN A 364 -23.03 28.23 3.21
C ASN A 364 -22.22 27.74 2.00
N GLY A 365 -21.96 28.61 1.03
CA GLY A 365 -21.20 28.29 -0.17
C GLY A 365 -22.03 27.59 -1.23
N TYR A 366 -23.35 27.59 -1.13
CA TYR A 366 -24.22 26.98 -2.13
C TYR A 366 -24.39 27.88 -3.35
N ILE A 367 -24.05 27.35 -4.52
CA ILE A 367 -24.20 28.01 -5.82
C ILE A 367 -25.43 27.43 -6.49
N ALA A 368 -26.57 28.12 -6.41
CA ALA A 368 -27.79 27.68 -7.10
C ALA A 368 -27.62 27.68 -8.63
N THR A 369 -27.02 28.74 -9.16
CA THR A 369 -26.83 28.98 -10.59
C THR A 369 -25.44 29.53 -10.84
N HIS A 370 -24.77 28.99 -11.86
CA HIS A 370 -23.45 29.40 -12.31
C HIS A 370 -23.56 30.03 -13.70
N ASN A 371 -22.45 30.59 -14.21
CA ASN A 371 -22.35 30.87 -15.64
C ASN A 371 -22.76 29.68 -16.52
N LYS A 372 -23.39 29.97 -17.65
CA LYS A 372 -23.99 28.97 -18.56
C LYS A 372 -23.02 27.85 -18.96
N LYS A 373 -21.75 28.21 -19.22
CA LYS A 373 -20.68 27.26 -19.59
C LYS A 373 -20.31 26.24 -18.49
N TYR A 374 -20.83 26.40 -17.27
CA TYR A 374 -20.65 25.47 -16.15
C TYR A 374 -21.97 24.92 -15.60
N CYS A 375 -23.06 25.12 -16.34
CA CYS A 375 -24.41 24.65 -16.02
C CYS A 375 -24.80 23.42 -16.86
N HIS A 376 -23.84 22.59 -17.24
CA HIS A 376 -24.15 21.41 -18.03
C HIS A 376 -24.80 20.31 -17.17
N PRO A 377 -25.81 19.57 -17.68
CA PRO A 377 -26.32 18.38 -17.01
C PRO A 377 -25.20 17.37 -16.75
N GLN A 378 -25.25 16.68 -15.62
CA GLN A 378 -24.28 15.64 -15.34
C GLN A 378 -24.47 14.45 -16.26
N ARG A 379 -23.35 13.82 -16.65
CA ARG A 379 -23.34 12.69 -17.60
C ARG A 379 -22.77 11.40 -17.02
N GLY A 380 -22.41 11.39 -15.73
CA GLY A 380 -21.88 10.22 -15.04
C GLY A 380 -20.36 10.06 -15.15
N ASP A 381 -19.68 11.10 -15.66
CA ASP A 381 -18.22 11.17 -15.75
C ASP A 381 -17.74 12.19 -14.71
N VAL A 382 -17.27 11.69 -13.56
CA VAL A 382 -16.96 12.52 -12.39
C VAL A 382 -15.94 13.62 -12.70
N ALA A 383 -14.93 13.35 -13.54
CA ALA A 383 -13.92 14.34 -13.88
C ALA A 383 -14.54 15.46 -14.71
N TRP A 384 -15.32 15.11 -15.73
CA TRP A 384 -16.00 16.09 -16.56
C TRP A 384 -17.10 16.84 -15.80
N ASP A 385 -17.89 16.15 -14.99
CA ASP A 385 -18.98 16.71 -14.19
C ASP A 385 -18.41 17.68 -13.14
N THR A 386 -17.24 17.39 -12.57
CA THR A 386 -16.54 18.30 -11.66
C THR A 386 -16.15 19.62 -12.34
N ALA A 387 -15.67 19.56 -13.58
CA ALA A 387 -15.25 20.75 -14.34
C ALA A 387 -16.42 21.54 -14.95
N ASN A 388 -17.47 20.86 -15.42
CA ASN A 388 -18.50 21.43 -16.31
C ASN A 388 -19.90 21.49 -15.71
N SER A 389 -20.17 20.80 -14.59
CA SER A 389 -21.45 20.82 -13.87
C SER A 389 -21.22 21.37 -12.45
N ARG A 390 -21.06 22.70 -12.36
CA ARG A 390 -20.63 23.39 -11.11
C ARG A 390 -21.75 24.17 -10.41
N TYR A 391 -22.94 24.17 -10.98
CA TYR A 391 -24.15 24.74 -10.40
C TYR A 391 -24.87 23.72 -9.50
N ARG A 392 -25.80 24.21 -8.68
CA ARG A 392 -26.55 23.42 -7.68
C ARG A 392 -25.64 22.69 -6.70
N ARG A 393 -24.44 23.21 -6.42
CA ARG A 393 -23.43 22.55 -5.59
C ARG A 393 -23.04 23.41 -4.40
N VAL A 394 -22.65 22.75 -3.32
CA VAL A 394 -22.09 23.39 -2.13
C VAL A 394 -20.56 23.37 -2.24
N PHE A 395 -19.95 24.55 -2.16
CA PHE A 395 -18.50 24.74 -2.09
C PHE A 395 -18.14 25.27 -0.71
N ASN A 396 -18.01 24.33 0.24
CA ASN A 396 -17.74 24.60 1.65
C ASN A 396 -16.26 24.45 2.02
N ASP A 397 -15.37 24.49 1.01
CA ASP A 397 -13.93 24.61 1.24
C ASP A 397 -13.59 25.99 1.83
N ARG A 398 -12.35 26.15 2.33
CA ARG A 398 -11.87 27.41 2.95
C ARG A 398 -12.16 28.62 2.07
N THR A 399 -11.83 28.54 0.78
CA THR A 399 -11.97 29.66 -0.18
C THR A 399 -13.44 29.99 -0.38
N GLY A 400 -14.24 28.96 -0.64
CA GLY A 400 -15.68 29.10 -0.86
C GLY A 400 -16.40 29.75 0.32
N LEU A 401 -16.13 29.29 1.54
CA LEU A 401 -16.73 29.85 2.75
C LEU A 401 -16.21 31.23 3.10
N ALA A 402 -14.92 31.50 2.88
CA ALA A 402 -14.35 32.83 3.11
C ALA A 402 -15.05 33.89 2.26
N SER A 403 -15.31 33.60 0.98
CA SER A 403 -16.08 34.50 0.11
C SER A 403 -17.55 34.57 0.46
N ALA A 404 -18.19 33.42 0.68
CA ALA A 404 -19.62 33.33 0.98
C ALA A 404 -20.02 34.07 2.27
N ARG A 405 -19.11 34.12 3.26
CA ARG A 405 -19.34 34.73 4.58
C ARG A 405 -18.65 36.08 4.74
N ASN A 406 -18.00 36.58 3.70
CA ASN A 406 -17.34 37.88 3.76
C ASN A 406 -18.39 38.98 3.93
N GLN A 407 -18.23 39.80 4.97
CA GLN A 407 -19.07 40.99 5.22
C GLN A 407 -18.30 42.30 5.03
N ARG A 408 -17.00 42.23 4.71
CA ARG A 408 -16.18 43.39 4.34
C ARG A 408 -16.52 43.86 2.92
N PRO A 409 -16.16 45.09 2.50
CA PRO A 409 -16.48 45.61 1.18
C PRO A 409 -16.07 44.68 0.02
N PHE A 410 -14.90 44.04 0.15
CA PHE A 410 -14.46 42.99 -0.75
C PHE A 410 -13.50 42.01 -0.03
N LEU A 411 -13.17 40.91 -0.70
CA LEU A 411 -12.09 39.98 -0.37
C LEU A 411 -11.39 39.63 -1.68
N LEU A 412 -10.08 39.83 -1.76
CA LEU A 412 -9.27 39.30 -2.86
C LEU A 412 -8.40 38.17 -2.33
N GLN A 413 -8.59 36.97 -2.88
CA GLN A 413 -7.85 35.78 -2.44
C GLN A 413 -7.33 34.97 -3.63
N THR A 414 -6.27 34.22 -3.37
CA THR A 414 -5.69 33.27 -4.32
C THR A 414 -6.03 31.86 -3.90
N TYR A 415 -6.47 31.03 -4.85
CA TYR A 415 -6.82 29.64 -4.56
C TYR A 415 -6.57 28.71 -5.73
N ARG A 416 -6.50 27.41 -5.44
CA ARG A 416 -6.44 26.33 -6.44
C ARG A 416 -7.86 25.86 -6.76
N ARG A 417 -8.29 26.08 -8.00
CA ARG A 417 -9.57 25.57 -8.51
C ARG A 417 -9.40 24.14 -8.98
N ASP A 418 -10.21 23.23 -8.43
CA ASP A 418 -10.33 21.85 -8.92
C ASP A 418 -11.05 21.80 -10.28
N MET A 419 -10.38 21.23 -11.27
CA MET A 419 -10.85 21.02 -12.64
C MET A 419 -11.25 19.57 -12.93
N GLY A 420 -11.22 18.69 -11.92
CA GLY A 420 -11.50 17.26 -12.06
C GLY A 420 -10.27 16.45 -12.48
N GLY A 421 -10.27 15.16 -12.13
CA GLY A 421 -9.19 14.23 -12.48
C GLY A 421 -7.83 14.56 -11.87
N GLY A 422 -7.80 15.30 -10.76
CA GLY A 422 -6.56 15.74 -10.11
C GLY A 422 -5.92 16.99 -10.74
N ASN A 423 -6.57 17.60 -11.74
CA ASN A 423 -6.08 18.84 -12.35
C ASN A 423 -6.53 20.06 -11.56
N PHE A 424 -5.61 20.97 -11.27
CA PHE A 424 -5.89 22.22 -10.57
C PHE A 424 -5.33 23.41 -11.34
N VAL A 425 -6.03 24.54 -11.26
CA VAL A 425 -5.57 25.81 -11.81
C VAL A 425 -5.55 26.85 -10.70
N VAL A 426 -4.42 27.55 -10.54
CA VAL A 426 -4.28 28.63 -9.57
C VAL A 426 -4.93 29.89 -10.15
N MET A 427 -5.77 30.54 -9.35
CA MET A 427 -6.58 31.67 -9.78
C MET A 427 -6.70 32.71 -8.67
N LYS A 428 -7.03 33.94 -9.06
CA LYS A 428 -7.48 34.99 -8.17
C LYS A 428 -9.01 35.02 -8.13
N GLU A 429 -9.55 35.45 -7.01
CA GLU A 429 -10.98 35.68 -6.83
C GLU A 429 -11.22 36.96 -6.04
N ALA A 430 -11.92 37.91 -6.67
CA ALA A 430 -12.49 39.07 -5.99
C ALA A 430 -13.93 38.73 -5.59
N ALA A 431 -14.23 38.84 -4.29
CA ALA A 431 -15.54 38.57 -3.75
C ALA A 431 -16.11 39.80 -3.03
N ALA A 432 -17.43 39.98 -3.07
CA ALA A 432 -18.13 41.08 -2.42
C ALA A 432 -19.44 40.59 -1.78
N PRO A 433 -19.85 41.14 -0.61
CA PRO A 433 -21.04 40.72 0.09
C PRO A 433 -22.31 41.06 -0.71
N ILE A 434 -23.24 40.13 -0.72
CA ILE A 434 -24.62 40.35 -1.15
C ILE A 434 -25.46 40.49 0.12
N THR A 435 -25.99 41.69 0.33
CA THR A 435 -26.88 42.01 1.45
C THR A 435 -28.26 42.34 0.87
N VAL A 436 -29.30 41.70 1.39
CA VAL A 436 -30.68 41.86 0.94
C VAL A 436 -31.52 42.33 2.11
N ASN A 437 -32.14 43.51 1.99
CA ASN A 437 -32.92 44.16 3.06
C ASN A 437 -32.16 44.19 4.42
N GLY A 438 -30.87 44.53 4.37
CA GLY A 438 -30.01 44.62 5.57
C GLY A 438 -29.53 43.28 6.15
N LYS A 439 -29.91 42.14 5.56
CA LYS A 439 -29.43 40.81 5.97
C LYS A 439 -28.41 40.25 4.97
N HIS A 440 -27.26 39.79 5.47
CA HIS A 440 -26.25 39.15 4.63
C HIS A 440 -26.77 37.82 4.07
N TRP A 441 -26.92 37.75 2.75
CA TRP A 441 -27.40 36.58 2.03
C TRP A 441 -26.26 35.62 1.68
N GLY A 442 -25.15 36.18 1.21
CA GLY A 442 -23.97 35.44 0.80
C GLY A 442 -22.97 36.35 0.09
N GLY A 443 -22.18 35.82 -0.83
CA GLY A 443 -21.15 36.56 -1.55
C GLY A 443 -21.22 36.36 -3.07
N LEU A 444 -20.97 37.44 -3.81
CA LEU A 444 -20.61 37.36 -5.23
C LEU A 444 -19.13 37.04 -5.33
N ARG A 445 -18.74 36.18 -6.27
CA ARG A 445 -17.35 35.77 -6.53
C ARG A 445 -17.03 35.95 -8.00
N LEU A 446 -16.03 36.75 -8.31
CA LEU A 446 -15.48 36.97 -9.64
C LEU A 446 -14.07 36.40 -9.69
N ALA A 447 -13.90 35.29 -10.41
CA ALA A 447 -12.60 34.62 -10.50
C ALA A 447 -11.93 34.85 -11.85
N PHE A 448 -10.62 35.07 -11.81
CA PHE A 448 -9.80 35.46 -12.95
C PHE A 448 -8.38 34.90 -12.87
N HIS A 449 -7.71 34.81 -14.01
CA HIS A 449 -6.31 34.42 -14.10
C HIS A 449 -5.38 35.54 -13.61
N PHE A 450 -4.16 35.16 -13.21
CA PHE A 450 -3.09 36.09 -12.83
C PHE A 450 -2.74 37.06 -13.96
#